data_AF-A0A8X6WD30-F1
#
_entry.id   AF-A0A8X6WD30-F1
#
_cell.length_a   1.000
_cell.length_b   1.000
_cell.length_c   1.000
_cell.angle_alpha   90.00
_cell.angle_beta   90.00
_cell.angle_gamma   90.00
#
_symmetry.space_group_name_H-M   'P 1'
#
loop_
_entity.id
_entity.type
_entity.pdbx_description
1 polymer ?
#
loop_
_entity_poly.entity_id
_entity_poly.type
_entity_poly.pdbx_seq_one_letter_code
_entity_poly.pdbx_strand_id
1 'polypeptide(L)'
;MGLQFLFMDDNAPCHRTVAAEQLLESRRLAARTLPPVTIRELRLALQDEWAAMPQQLIDTLILSMGRRCETCLAVRGDHIPY
;
A
#
# COMPACT_ATOMS: atom_id res chain seq x y z
N MET A 1 -8.72 -19.20 20.28
CA MET A 1 -9.34 -18.68 19.05
C MET A 1 -8.22 -18.11 18.20
N GLY A 2 -7.95 -18.72 17.03
CA GLY A 2 -6.83 -18.30 16.18
C GLY A 2 -7.14 -17.01 15.43
N LEU A 3 -6.10 -16.24 15.11
CA LEU A 3 -6.21 -15.08 14.23
C LEU A 3 -6.60 -15.55 12.83
N GLN A 4 -7.82 -15.21 12.39
CA GLN A 4 -8.21 -15.39 10.99
C GLN A 4 -7.62 -14.24 10.18
N PHE A 5 -6.70 -14.55 9.27
CA PHE A 5 -6.15 -13.56 8.35
C PHE A 5 -7.13 -13.30 7.21
N LEU A 6 -7.44 -12.03 6.97
CA LEU A 6 -8.17 -11.58 5.80
C LEU A 6 -7.19 -10.93 4.83
N PHE A 7 -7.08 -11.49 3.63
CA PHE A 7 -6.34 -10.88 2.54
C PHE A 7 -7.24 -9.88 1.82
N MET A 8 -6.76 -8.64 1.63
CA MET A 8 -7.46 -7.59 0.90
C MET A 8 -6.58 -7.14 -0.26
N ASP A 9 -7.14 -7.13 -1.47
CA ASP A 9 -6.49 -6.70 -2.70
C ASP A 9 -7.51 -5.95 -3.57
N ASP A 10 -7.05 -5.25 -4.60
CA ASP A 10 -7.92 -4.67 -5.60
C ASP A 10 -8.41 -5.72 -6.62
N ASN A 11 -9.32 -5.31 -7.50
CA ASN A 11 -9.88 -6.20 -8.52
C ASN A 11 -9.12 -6.12 -9.87
N ALA A 12 -7.83 -5.78 -9.85
CA ALA A 12 -7.05 -5.65 -11.08
C ALA A 12 -7.04 -6.98 -11.87
N PRO A 13 -7.16 -6.94 -13.22
CA PRO A 13 -7.18 -8.16 -14.03
C PRO A 13 -5.98 -9.08 -13.81
N CYS A 14 -4.79 -8.51 -13.56
CA CYS A 14 -3.56 -9.24 -13.29
C CYS A 14 -3.54 -9.94 -11.92
N HIS A 15 -4.33 -9.50 -10.93
CA HIS A 15 -4.49 -10.21 -9.66
C HIS A 15 -5.50 -11.36 -9.77
N ARG A 16 -6.29 -11.38 -10.85
CA ARG A 16 -7.23 -12.46 -11.18
C ARG A 16 -6.67 -13.53 -12.12
N THR A 17 -5.49 -13.29 -12.73
CA THR A 17 -4.81 -14.22 -13.62
C THR A 17 -3.41 -14.53 -13.11
N VAL A 18 -2.91 -15.76 -13.29
CA VAL A 18 -1.63 -16.21 -12.73
C VAL A 18 -0.45 -15.65 -13.54
N ALA A 19 -0.20 -14.34 -13.46
CA ALA A 19 1.07 -13.69 -13.78
C ALA A 19 0.94 -12.18 -13.52
N ALA A 20 1.44 -11.72 -12.39
CA ALA A 20 1.59 -10.29 -12.13
C ALA A 20 2.96 -10.04 -11.48
N GLU A 21 3.97 -9.87 -12.32
CA GLU A 21 5.08 -8.99 -11.99
C GLU A 21 4.89 -7.74 -12.86
N GLN A 22 4.73 -6.56 -12.24
CA GLN A 22 5.59 -5.40 -12.51
C GLN A 22 5.12 -4.07 -11.88
N LEU A 23 6.18 -3.31 -11.60
CA LEU A 23 6.35 -1.87 -11.38
C LEU A 23 5.68 -1.22 -10.16
N LEU A 24 6.55 -0.83 -9.21
CA LEU A 24 6.27 0.19 -8.22
C LEU A 24 6.92 1.51 -8.65
N GLU A 25 6.08 2.52 -8.82
CA GLU A 25 6.48 3.92 -8.90
C GLU A 25 6.15 4.56 -7.55
N SER A 26 7.08 5.29 -6.92
CA SER A 26 6.84 5.82 -5.57
C SER A 26 7.57 7.14 -5.30
N ARG A 27 6.77 8.16 -5.00
CA ARG A 27 7.16 9.54 -4.65
C ARG A 27 8.12 9.66 -3.46
N ARG A 28 8.24 8.64 -2.61
CA ARG A 28 9.16 8.63 -1.45
C ARG A 28 10.62 8.33 -1.79
N LEU A 29 10.88 7.66 -2.91
CA LEU A 29 12.26 7.42 -3.38
C LEU A 29 12.95 8.73 -3.79
N ALA A 30 12.19 9.76 -4.14
CA ALA A 30 12.71 11.08 -4.50
C ALA A 30 13.30 11.85 -3.29
N ALA A 31 13.04 11.42 -2.05
CA ALA A 31 13.63 12.01 -0.85
C ALA A 31 15.02 11.45 -0.52
N ARG A 32 15.46 10.38 -1.21
CA ARG A 32 16.83 9.85 -1.06
C ARG A 32 17.81 10.80 -1.73
N THR A 33 18.97 10.99 -1.10
CA THR A 33 20.05 11.86 -1.59
C THR A 33 20.56 11.48 -2.98
N LEU A 34 20.44 10.21 -3.34
CA LEU A 34 20.64 9.71 -4.70
C LEU A 34 19.41 8.91 -5.12
N PRO A 35 18.73 9.29 -6.22
CA PRO A 35 17.65 8.48 -6.75
C PRO A 35 18.24 7.14 -7.24
N PRO A 36 17.57 6.00 -6.98
CA PRO A 36 18.03 4.72 -7.50
C PRO A 36 17.99 4.76 -9.04
N VAL A 37 19.11 4.44 -9.69
CA VAL A 37 19.22 4.44 -11.15
C VAL A 37 19.18 3.03 -11.73
N THR A 38 19.33 2.00 -10.89
CA THR A 38 19.17 0.59 -11.27
C THR A 38 18.01 -0.09 -10.53
N ILE A 39 17.45 -1.15 -11.13
CA ILE A 39 16.40 -1.98 -10.50
C ILE A 39 16.89 -2.58 -9.16
N ARG A 40 18.19 -2.91 -9.06
CA ARG A 40 18.77 -3.44 -7.83
C ARG A 40 18.77 -2.40 -6.72
N GLU A 41 19.20 -1.18 -7.01
CA GLU A 41 19.17 -0.07 -6.06
C GLU A 41 17.75 0.28 -5.65
N LEU A 42 16.81 0.27 -6.60
CA LEU A 42 15.40 0.48 -6.32
C LEU A 42 14.84 -0.56 -5.35
N ARG A 43 15.14 -1.84 -5.58
CA ARG A 43 14.70 -2.94 -4.70
C ARG A 43 15.22 -2.77 -3.28
N LEU A 44 16.52 -2.47 -3.12
CA LEU A 44 17.13 -2.25 -1.82
C LEU A 44 16.52 -1.03 -1.11
N ALA A 45 16.35 0.07 -1.85
CA ALA A 45 15.74 1.28 -1.31
C ALA A 45 14.31 1.02 -0.80
N LEU A 46 13.49 0.27 -1.56
CA LEU A 46 12.14 -0.09 -1.13
C LEU A 46 12.14 -0.97 0.13
N GLN A 47 13.09 -1.91 0.24
CA GLN A 47 13.25 -2.74 1.44
C GLN A 47 13.65 -1.91 2.66
N ASP A 48 14.59 -0.96 2.51
CA ASP A 48 14.99 -0.04 3.58
C ASP A 48 13.80 0.82 4.06
N GLU A 49 13.06 1.42 3.12
CA GLU A 49 11.90 2.27 3.44
C GLU A 49 10.79 1.47 4.12
N TRP A 50 10.56 0.23 3.68
CA TRP A 50 9.59 -0.66 4.32
C TRP A 50 10.01 -1.03 5.74
N ALA A 51 11.27 -1.40 5.94
CA ALA A 51 11.82 -1.75 7.26
C ALA A 51 11.83 -0.56 8.23
N ALA A 52 11.96 0.67 7.72
CA ALA A 52 11.93 1.90 8.50
C ALA A 52 10.50 2.37 8.85
N MET A 53 9.45 1.78 8.28
CA MET A 53 8.08 2.21 8.51
C MET A 53 7.64 1.91 9.95
N PRO A 54 7.17 2.91 10.72
CA PRO A 54 6.67 2.66 12.07
C PRO A 54 5.42 1.78 12.05
N GLN A 55 5.41 0.72 12.87
CA GLN A 55 4.24 -0.17 12.99
C GLN A 55 2.98 0.61 13.40
N GLN A 56 3.11 1.61 14.27
CA GLN A 56 1.99 2.47 14.67
C GLN A 56 1.33 3.19 13.49
N LEU A 57 2.12 3.56 12.46
CA LEU A 57 1.56 4.17 11.25
C LEU A 57 0.71 3.15 10.48
N ILE A 58 1.19 1.91 10.35
CA ILE A 58 0.45 0.81 9.72
C ILE A 58 -0.85 0.55 10.50
N ASP A 59 -0.78 0.45 11.82
CA ASP A 59 -1.93 0.20 12.68
C ASP A 59 -2.96 1.34 12.56
N THR A 60 -2.49 2.60 12.57
CA THR A 60 -3.36 3.78 12.39
C THR A 60 -4.09 3.74 11.05
N LEU A 61 -3.38 3.36 9.97
CA LEU A 61 -3.97 3.26 8.64
C LEU A 61 -5.02 2.14 8.57
N ILE A 62 -4.73 0.95 9.12
CA ILE A 62 -5.67 -0.18 9.17
C ILE A 62 -6.91 0.20 9.98
N LEU A 63 -6.72 0.75 11.19
CA LEU A 63 -7.83 1.14 12.07
C LEU A 63 -8.68 2.26 11.48
N SER A 64 -8.12 3.11 10.61
CA SER A 64 -8.88 4.16 9.93
C SER A 64 -9.89 3.64 8.91
N MET A 65 -9.79 2.37 8.48
CA MET A 65 -10.63 1.80 7.42
C MET A 65 -12.12 1.87 7.76
N GLY A 66 -12.51 1.61 9.01
CA GLY A 66 -13.91 1.68 9.43
C GLY A 66 -14.53 3.06 9.16
N ARG A 67 -13.83 4.13 9.53
CA ARG A 67 -14.27 5.51 9.25
C ARG A 67 -14.37 5.79 7.76
N ARG A 68 -13.43 5.30 6.95
CA ARG A 68 -13.46 5.51 5.48
C ARG A 68 -14.66 4.80 4.86
N CYS A 69 -14.97 3.59 5.31
CA CYS A 69 -16.18 2.86 4.90
C CYS A 69 -17.45 3.63 5.29
N GLU A 70 -17.54 4.16 6.51
CA GLU A 70 -18.67 4.98 6.95
C GLU A 70 -18.86 6.24 6.08
N THR A 71 -17.78 6.96 5.79
CA THR A 71 -17.85 8.14 4.91
C THR A 71 -18.27 7.77 3.49
N CYS A 72 -17.75 6.67 2.95
CA CYS A 72 -18.12 6.15 1.62
C CYS A 72 -19.61 5.79 1.57
N LEU A 73 -20.14 5.14 2.62
CA LEU A 73 -21.56 4.84 2.74
C LEU A 73 -22.41 6.12 2.81
N ALA A 74 -21.96 7.14 3.55
CA ALA A 74 -22.67 8.42 3.67
C ALA A 74 -22.81 9.14 2.32
N VAL A 75 -21.81 9.03 1.43
CA VAL A 75 -21.85 9.56 0.06
C VAL A 75 -22.36 8.56 -0.98
N ARG A 76 -22.93 7.43 -0.55
CA ARG A 76 -23.51 6.38 -1.42
C ARG A 76 -22.53 5.80 -2.44
N GLY A 77 -21.26 5.65 -2.05
CA GLY A 77 -20.23 5.07 -2.89
C GLY A 77 -19.54 6.05 -3.85
N ASP A 78 -19.89 7.34 -3.80
CA ASP A 78 -19.15 8.38 -4.53
C ASP A 78 -17.75 8.62 -3.92
N HIS A 79 -16.93 9.40 -4.62
CA HIS A 79 -15.56 9.70 -4.22
C HIS A 79 -15.48 10.42 -2.85
N ILE A 80 -14.60 9.94 -1.99
CA ILE A 80 -14.25 10.57 -0.70
C ILE A 80 -12.78 10.98 -0.68
N PRO A 81 -12.41 12.10 -0.02
CA PRO A 81 -11.01 12.42 0.24
C PRO A 81 -10.35 11.40 1.19
N TYR A 82 -9.05 11.15 0.98
CA TYR A 82 -8.22 10.24 1.79
C TYR A 82 -7.06 10.96 2.46
#